data_AF-A0A3E0X1B3-F1
#
_entry.id   AF-A0A3E0X1B3-F1
#
_cell.length_a   1.000
_cell.length_b   1.000
_cell.length_c   1.000
_cell.angle_alpha   90.00
_cell.angle_beta   90.00
_cell.angle_gamma   90.00
#
_symmetry.space_group_name_H-M   'P 1'
#
loop_
_entity.id
_entity.type
_entity.pdbx_description
1 polymer ?
#
loop_
_entity_poly.entity_id
_entity_poly.type
_entity_poly.pdbx_seq_one_letter_code
_entity_poly.pdbx_strand_id
1 'polypeptide(L)'
;MDIIDLISPDRIKCDADVTSKKRALELLSEMLAASTETLPASALFNKLTGRERLGSTGLGHGVALPHARIEGSDKAVGALIKLEEGIDFDSFDKHPVDLLFALVVPEHFTDEHLKILADLAEMFSNEQLCESLRQANTPEDMYKELLHWQKQLKIA
;
A
#
# COMPACT_ATOMS: atom_id res chain seq x y z
N MET A 1 -6.36 -2.35 -14.50
CA MET A 1 -7.08 -1.70 -13.39
C MET A 1 -6.36 -0.41 -13.17
N ASP A 2 -7.08 0.68 -13.03
CA ASP A 2 -6.47 1.97 -12.71
C ASP A 2 -6.30 2.05 -11.19
N ILE A 3 -5.26 2.71 -10.69
CA ILE A 3 -5.01 2.81 -9.24
C ILE A 3 -6.16 3.50 -8.51
N ILE A 4 -6.88 4.37 -9.21
CA ILE A 4 -8.07 5.08 -8.73
C ILE A 4 -9.20 4.15 -8.35
N ASP A 5 -9.23 2.93 -8.90
CA ASP A 5 -10.22 1.92 -8.55
C ASP A 5 -9.90 1.26 -7.19
N LEU A 6 -8.66 1.40 -6.72
CA LEU A 6 -8.15 0.78 -5.49
C LEU A 6 -8.22 1.74 -4.30
N ILE A 7 -7.92 3.02 -4.51
CA ILE A 7 -7.72 3.99 -3.42
C ILE A 7 -8.56 5.25 -3.60
N SER A 8 -8.91 5.88 -2.49
CA SER A 8 -9.56 7.19 -2.44
C SER A 8 -8.94 8.03 -1.32
N PRO A 9 -9.11 9.37 -1.32
CA PRO A 9 -8.45 10.26 -0.36
C PRO A 9 -8.68 9.91 1.12
N ASP A 10 -9.83 9.36 1.48
CA ASP A 10 -10.16 8.90 2.83
C ASP A 10 -9.31 7.71 3.32
N ARG A 11 -8.67 6.99 2.40
CA ARG A 11 -7.71 5.90 2.68
C ARG A 11 -6.27 6.31 2.45
N ILE A 12 -5.98 7.62 2.48
CA ILE A 12 -4.63 8.15 2.45
C ILE A 12 -4.37 8.90 3.76
N LYS A 13 -3.23 8.65 4.38
CA LYS A 13 -2.79 9.38 5.57
C LYS A 13 -1.37 9.91 5.39
N CYS A 14 -1.24 11.23 5.43
CA CYS A 14 0.05 11.91 5.57
C CYS A 14 0.51 11.89 7.03
N ASP A 15 1.83 11.87 7.21
CA ASP A 15 2.52 12.07 8.49
C ASP A 15 1.94 11.20 9.61
N ALA A 16 1.76 9.91 9.31
CA ALA A 16 1.22 8.98 10.27
C ALA A 16 2.22 8.77 11.43
N ASP A 17 1.77 9.03 12.65
CA ASP A 17 2.54 8.76 13.88
C ASP A 17 2.64 7.23 14.12
N VAL A 18 3.64 6.63 13.50
CA VAL A 18 3.88 5.19 13.48
C VAL A 18 5.39 4.94 13.58
N THR A 19 5.79 4.28 14.66
CA THR A 19 7.21 4.05 14.97
C THR A 19 7.65 2.58 14.81
N SER A 20 6.76 1.71 14.33
CA SER A 20 7.08 0.30 14.13
C SER A 20 6.28 -0.34 13.02
N LYS A 21 6.86 -1.40 12.42
CA LYS A 21 6.21 -2.26 11.42
C LYS A 21 4.86 -2.78 11.86
N LYS A 22 4.76 -3.24 13.11
CA LYS A 22 3.50 -3.72 13.69
C LYS A 22 2.45 -2.61 13.70
N ARG A 23 2.80 -1.41 14.18
CA ARG A 23 1.85 -0.30 14.26
C ARG A 23 1.43 0.20 12.87
N ALA A 24 2.32 0.15 11.88
CA ALA A 24 2.00 0.47 10.49
C ALA A 24 0.93 -0.48 9.93
N LEU A 25 1.12 -1.79 10.12
CA LEU A 25 0.16 -2.79 9.69
C LEU A 25 -1.18 -2.68 10.43
N GLU A 26 -1.18 -2.34 11.72
CA GLU A 26 -2.41 -2.07 12.48
C GLU A 26 -3.19 -0.89 11.88
N LEU A 27 -2.53 0.25 11.67
CA LEU A 27 -3.15 1.45 11.10
C LEU A 27 -3.71 1.18 9.69
N LEU A 28 -2.94 0.53 8.83
CA LEU A 28 -3.40 0.16 7.48
C LEU A 28 -4.63 -0.76 7.55
N SER A 29 -4.67 -1.68 8.52
CA SER A 29 -5.82 -2.57 8.72
C SER A 29 -7.07 -1.83 9.20
N GLU A 30 -6.91 -0.84 10.08
CA GLU A 30 -7.98 0.05 10.54
C GLU A 30 -8.58 0.84 9.35
N MET A 31 -7.71 1.42 8.50
CA MET A 31 -8.13 2.18 7.31
C MET A 31 -8.85 1.30 6.28
N LEU A 32 -8.36 0.08 6.04
CA LEU A 32 -8.98 -0.86 5.10
C LEU A 32 -10.33 -1.39 5.60
N ALA A 33 -10.46 -1.65 6.90
CA ALA A 33 -11.70 -2.13 7.51
C ALA A 33 -12.83 -1.11 7.38
N ALA A 34 -12.50 0.19 7.52
CA ALA A 34 -13.46 1.27 7.43
C ALA A 34 -14.18 1.36 6.06
N SER A 35 -13.54 0.92 4.98
CA SER A 35 -14.12 1.01 3.62
C SER A 35 -14.59 -0.32 3.05
N THR A 36 -14.09 -1.45 3.55
CA THR A 36 -14.50 -2.76 3.02
C THR A 36 -15.80 -3.24 3.66
N GLU A 37 -16.07 -2.92 4.93
CA GLU A 37 -17.21 -3.43 5.72
C GLU A 37 -17.32 -4.98 5.76
N THR A 38 -16.34 -5.70 5.21
CA THR A 38 -16.36 -7.17 5.11
C THR A 38 -15.69 -7.86 6.28
N LEU A 39 -14.54 -7.34 6.73
CA LEU A 39 -13.74 -7.92 7.79
C LEU A 39 -13.37 -6.87 8.84
N PRO A 40 -13.35 -7.23 10.14
CA PRO A 40 -12.87 -6.34 11.18
C PRO A 40 -11.36 -6.09 11.02
N ALA A 41 -10.89 -4.92 11.47
CA ALA A 41 -9.48 -4.52 11.40
C ALA A 41 -8.52 -5.57 11.99
N SER A 42 -8.92 -6.26 13.07
CA SER A 42 -8.13 -7.33 13.67
C SER A 42 -7.91 -8.53 12.75
N ALA A 43 -8.91 -8.90 11.93
CA ALA A 43 -8.79 -9.98 10.96
C ALA A 43 -7.90 -9.57 9.78
N LEU A 44 -8.04 -8.32 9.30
CA LEU A 44 -7.16 -7.77 8.26
C LEU A 44 -5.71 -7.70 8.73
N PHE A 45 -5.49 -7.24 9.96
CA PHE A 45 -4.17 -7.18 10.58
C PHE A 45 -3.51 -8.56 10.66
N ASN A 46 -4.26 -9.58 11.08
CA ASN A 46 -3.77 -10.96 11.13
C ASN A 46 -3.42 -11.49 9.74
N LYS A 47 -4.23 -11.20 8.71
CA LYS A 47 -3.96 -11.61 7.33
C LYS A 47 -2.72 -10.91 6.77
N LEU A 48 -2.60 -9.59 6.93
CA LEU A 48 -1.42 -8.82 6.49
C LEU A 48 -0.14 -9.27 7.21
N THR A 49 -0.18 -9.37 8.53
CA THR A 49 0.97 -9.83 9.33
C THR A 49 1.32 -11.29 9.01
N GLY A 50 0.32 -12.13 8.74
CA GLY A 50 0.53 -13.51 8.30
C GLY A 50 1.31 -13.58 7.00
N ARG A 51 0.95 -12.74 6.01
CA ARG A 51 1.71 -12.61 4.75
C ARG A 51 3.12 -12.07 4.98
N GLU A 52 3.25 -11.05 5.81
CA GLU A 52 4.53 -10.40 6.11
C GLU A 52 5.56 -11.36 6.74
N ARG A 53 5.09 -12.31 7.56
CA ARG A 53 5.95 -13.34 8.18
C ARG A 53 6.55 -14.34 7.20
N LEU A 54 5.96 -14.49 6.00
CA LEU A 54 6.53 -15.34 4.96
C LEU A 54 7.77 -14.71 4.30
N GLY A 55 7.95 -13.40 4.49
CA GLY A 55 9.02 -12.60 3.91
C GLY A 55 8.55 -11.16 3.74
N SER A 56 9.46 -10.22 3.98
CA SER A 56 9.15 -8.79 3.95
C SER A 56 8.50 -8.38 2.63
N THR A 57 7.47 -7.54 2.69
CA THR A 57 6.88 -6.91 1.50
C THR A 57 7.51 -5.55 1.19
N GLY A 58 8.68 -5.23 1.77
CA GLY A 58 9.48 -4.08 1.37
C GLY A 58 10.02 -4.23 -0.05
N LEU A 59 9.77 -3.22 -0.90
CA LEU A 59 10.29 -3.14 -2.26
C LEU A 59 11.68 -2.50 -2.35
N GLY A 60 12.21 -2.04 -1.20
CA GLY A 60 13.40 -1.20 -1.15
C GLY A 60 13.07 0.27 -1.41
N HIS A 61 14.09 1.12 -1.38
CA HIS A 61 13.99 2.56 -1.63
C HIS A 61 12.92 3.27 -0.78
N GLY A 62 12.72 2.76 0.45
CA GLY A 62 11.76 3.30 1.40
C GLY A 62 10.29 2.94 1.15
N VAL A 63 10.00 1.97 0.29
CA VAL A 63 8.62 1.57 -0.03
C VAL A 63 8.29 0.15 0.43
N ALA A 64 7.06 -0.08 0.90
CA ALA A 64 6.50 -1.41 1.13
C ALA A 64 5.09 -1.58 0.57
N LEU A 65 4.77 -2.80 0.13
CA LEU A 65 3.44 -3.19 -0.36
C LEU A 65 2.80 -4.32 0.48
N PRO A 66 2.41 -4.08 1.75
CA PRO A 66 1.70 -5.10 2.54
C PRO A 66 0.43 -5.56 1.83
N HIS A 67 0.21 -6.87 1.71
CA HIS A 67 -0.96 -7.36 0.96
C HIS A 67 -1.55 -8.64 1.52
N ALA A 68 -2.85 -8.85 1.28
CA ALA A 68 -3.54 -10.06 1.68
C ALA A 68 -4.75 -10.37 0.79
N ARG A 69 -5.11 -11.66 0.75
CA ARG A 69 -6.40 -12.11 0.20
C ARG A 69 -7.46 -12.16 1.30
N ILE A 70 -8.66 -11.67 1.00
CA ILE A 70 -9.78 -11.57 1.94
C ILE A 70 -11.06 -12.23 1.41
N GLU A 71 -11.82 -12.79 2.33
CA GLU A 71 -13.16 -13.34 2.07
C GLU A 71 -14.21 -12.22 2.07
N GLY A 72 -15.33 -12.45 1.39
CA GLY A 72 -16.52 -11.60 1.47
C GLY A 72 -16.42 -10.25 0.74
N SER A 73 -15.30 -9.94 0.08
CA SER A 73 -15.17 -8.75 -0.76
C SER A 73 -15.20 -9.11 -2.24
N ASP A 74 -15.82 -8.24 -3.05
CA ASP A 74 -15.85 -8.36 -4.52
C ASP A 74 -14.86 -7.42 -5.22
N LYS A 75 -14.14 -6.58 -4.46
CA LYS A 75 -13.26 -5.54 -5.02
C LYS A 75 -11.92 -5.54 -4.31
N ALA A 76 -10.88 -5.21 -5.08
CA ALA A 76 -9.58 -4.89 -4.51
C ALA A 76 -9.63 -3.49 -3.87
N VAL A 77 -9.04 -3.34 -2.69
CA VAL A 77 -9.05 -2.09 -1.92
C VAL A 77 -7.64 -1.80 -1.41
N GLY A 78 -7.20 -0.57 -1.59
CA GLY A 78 -5.91 -0.06 -1.16
C GLY A 78 -6.01 1.01 -0.07
N ALA A 79 -4.95 1.15 0.71
CA ALA A 79 -4.73 2.24 1.65
C ALA A 79 -3.26 2.66 1.62
N LEU A 80 -2.98 3.95 1.72
CA LEU A 80 -1.63 4.52 1.65
C LEU A 80 -1.33 5.33 2.89
N ILE A 81 -0.16 5.10 3.47
CA ILE A 81 0.38 5.97 4.53
C ILE A 81 1.78 6.46 4.14
N LYS A 82 2.05 7.72 4.48
CA LYS A 82 3.37 8.33 4.47
C LYS A 82 3.79 8.59 5.91
N LEU A 83 5.02 8.22 6.26
CA LEU A 83 5.64 8.48 7.55
C LEU A 83 6.60 9.67 7.44
N GLU A 84 6.75 10.43 8.51
CA GLU A 84 7.76 11.49 8.59
C GLU A 84 9.17 10.89 8.77
N GLU A 85 9.28 9.89 9.64
CA GLU A 85 10.48 9.09 9.83
C GLU A 85 10.22 7.64 9.39
N GLY A 86 11.06 7.14 8.49
CA GLY A 86 10.95 5.76 8.02
C GLY A 86 11.21 4.75 9.13
N ILE A 87 10.51 3.62 9.06
CA ILE A 87 10.60 2.53 10.05
C ILE A 87 11.39 1.34 9.51
N ASP A 88 12.03 0.57 10.41
CA ASP A 88 12.57 -0.73 10.02
C ASP A 88 11.41 -1.66 9.63
N PHE A 89 11.42 -2.07 8.35
CA PHE A 89 10.41 -2.94 7.76
C PHE A 89 11.01 -4.28 7.30
N ASP A 90 12.22 -4.62 7.72
CA ASP A 90 12.97 -5.78 7.24
C ASP A 90 13.14 -5.79 5.70
N SER A 91 13.22 -4.61 5.08
CA SER A 91 13.46 -4.46 3.63
C SER A 91 14.76 -5.15 3.23
N PHE A 92 14.84 -5.68 2.00
CA PHE A 92 16.01 -6.43 1.55
C PHE A 92 17.27 -5.54 1.44
N ASP A 93 17.08 -4.25 1.14
CA ASP A 93 18.13 -3.24 1.01
C ASP A 93 18.45 -2.53 2.32
N LYS A 94 17.73 -2.86 3.41
CA LYS A 94 17.87 -2.25 4.74
C LYS A 94 17.54 -0.76 4.82
N HIS A 95 16.94 -0.17 3.78
CA HIS A 95 16.45 1.20 3.87
C HIS A 95 15.17 1.24 4.72
N PRO A 96 15.06 2.19 5.68
CA PRO A 96 13.82 2.43 6.40
C PRO A 96 12.68 2.75 5.44
N VAL A 97 11.48 2.24 5.73
CA VAL A 97 10.28 2.43 4.89
C VAL A 97 9.47 3.60 5.40
N ASP A 98 9.19 4.56 4.53
CA ASP A 98 8.39 5.76 4.80
C ASP A 98 7.10 5.82 3.97
N LEU A 99 7.02 5.07 2.88
CA LEU A 99 5.82 4.92 2.06
C LEU A 99 5.29 3.48 2.13
N LEU A 100 4.04 3.32 2.55
CA LEU A 100 3.40 2.00 2.62
C LEU A 100 2.05 2.02 1.93
N PHE A 101 1.88 1.20 0.90
CA PHE A 101 0.60 0.98 0.25
C PHE A 101 0.11 -0.44 0.55
N ALA A 102 -0.89 -0.56 1.44
CA ALA A 102 -1.52 -1.83 1.70
C ALA A 102 -2.56 -2.17 0.63
N LEU A 103 -2.66 -3.44 0.25
CA LEU A 103 -3.65 -3.96 -0.69
C LEU A 103 -4.38 -5.18 -0.12
N VAL A 104 -5.70 -5.15 -0.12
CA VAL A 104 -6.52 -6.36 0.07
C VAL A 104 -7.26 -6.69 -1.22
N VAL A 105 -7.28 -7.96 -1.56
CA VAL A 105 -7.96 -8.46 -2.77
C VAL A 105 -8.93 -9.59 -2.41
N PRO A 106 -10.01 -9.79 -3.17
CA PRO A 106 -10.87 -10.94 -3.03
C PRO A 106 -10.11 -12.27 -3.18
N GLU A 107 -10.48 -13.29 -2.41
CA GLU A 107 -9.85 -14.62 -2.53
C GLU A 107 -10.02 -15.26 -3.91
N HIS A 108 -11.13 -14.97 -4.59
CA HIS A 108 -11.41 -15.47 -5.93
C HIS A 108 -10.57 -14.76 -7.03
N PHE A 109 -9.88 -13.66 -6.71
CA PHE A 109 -8.92 -13.06 -7.66
C PHE A 109 -7.71 -13.99 -7.75
N THR A 110 -7.50 -14.60 -8.90
CA THR A 110 -6.42 -15.56 -9.11
C THR A 110 -5.20 -14.82 -9.65
N ASP A 111 -5.10 -14.72 -10.96
CA ASP A 111 -4.04 -14.02 -11.67
C ASP A 111 -4.20 -12.50 -11.57
N GLU A 112 -5.44 -12.00 -11.38
CA GLU A 112 -5.74 -10.58 -11.22
C GLU A 112 -4.97 -9.97 -10.06
N HIS A 113 -4.86 -10.69 -8.95
CA HIS A 113 -4.10 -10.24 -7.78
C HIS A 113 -2.63 -9.99 -8.11
N LEU A 114 -1.98 -10.92 -8.80
CA LEU A 114 -0.57 -10.79 -9.17
C LEU A 114 -0.36 -9.65 -10.16
N LYS A 115 -1.32 -9.43 -11.06
CA LYS A 115 -1.30 -8.31 -11.99
C LYS A 115 -1.39 -6.97 -11.27
N ILE A 116 -2.31 -6.83 -10.31
CA ILE A 116 -2.43 -5.60 -9.50
C ILE A 116 -1.14 -5.34 -8.72
N LEU A 117 -0.58 -6.37 -8.08
CA LEU A 117 0.68 -6.23 -7.34
C LEU A 117 1.85 -5.83 -8.26
N ALA A 118 1.96 -6.42 -9.45
CA ALA A 118 3.00 -6.07 -10.41
C ALA A 118 2.85 -4.61 -10.87
N ASP A 119 1.62 -4.16 -11.14
CA ASP A 119 1.33 -2.78 -11.54
C ASP A 119 1.69 -1.79 -10.41
N LEU A 120 1.36 -2.10 -9.15
CA LEU A 120 1.74 -1.29 -8.00
C LEU A 120 3.26 -1.28 -7.79
N ALA A 121 3.92 -2.43 -7.90
CA ALA A 121 5.37 -2.52 -7.74
C ALA A 121 6.10 -1.72 -8.82
N GLU A 122 5.64 -1.76 -10.07
CA GLU A 122 6.19 -0.94 -11.16
C GLU A 122 6.02 0.56 -10.87
N MET A 123 4.81 0.96 -10.45
CA MET A 123 4.51 2.34 -10.10
C MET A 123 5.40 2.85 -8.95
N PHE A 124 5.47 2.10 -7.85
CA PHE A 124 6.25 2.46 -6.67
C PHE A 124 7.77 2.24 -6.84
N SER A 125 8.22 1.65 -7.95
CA SER A 125 9.64 1.64 -8.32
C SER A 125 10.06 2.92 -9.06
N ASN A 126 9.12 3.80 -9.41
CA ASN A 126 9.44 5.08 -10.02
C ASN A 126 9.87 6.09 -8.95
N GLU A 127 11.15 6.46 -8.97
CA GLU A 127 11.76 7.38 -8.00
C GLU A 127 11.05 8.74 -8.00
N GLN A 128 10.76 9.29 -9.18
CA GLN A 128 10.11 10.59 -9.33
C GLN A 128 8.73 10.63 -8.66
N LEU A 129 7.91 9.59 -8.84
CA LEU A 129 6.62 9.48 -8.18
C LEU A 129 6.78 9.35 -6.67
N CYS A 130 7.70 8.51 -6.20
CA CYS A 130 7.93 8.34 -4.76
C CYS A 130 8.41 9.63 -4.09
N GLU A 131 9.28 10.39 -4.76
CA GLU A 131 9.69 11.72 -4.30
C GLU A 131 8.50 12.69 -4.25
N SER A 132 7.68 12.76 -5.30
CA SER A 132 6.46 13.58 -5.30
C SER A 132 5.52 13.22 -4.15
N LEU A 133 5.31 11.92 -3.90
CA LEU A 133 4.49 11.44 -2.78
C LEU A 133 5.07 11.85 -1.42
N ARG A 134 6.40 11.85 -1.27
CA ARG A 134 7.07 12.31 -0.03
C ARG A 134 6.89 13.81 0.21
N GLN A 135 6.89 14.61 -0.86
CA GLN A 135 6.71 16.06 -0.80
C GLN A 135 5.25 16.50 -0.63
N ALA A 136 4.29 15.63 -0.92
CA ALA A 136 2.87 15.91 -0.71
C ALA A 136 2.55 16.03 0.78
N ASN A 137 1.78 17.07 1.16
CA ASN A 137 1.47 17.41 2.55
C ASN A 137 0.02 17.06 2.94
N THR A 138 -0.81 16.67 1.98
CA THR A 138 -2.21 16.35 2.21
C THR A 138 -2.60 15.05 1.51
N PRO A 139 -3.61 14.33 2.05
CA PRO A 139 -4.18 13.16 1.38
C PRO A 139 -4.60 13.45 -0.07
N GLU A 140 -5.17 14.63 -0.31
CA GLU A 140 -5.60 15.07 -1.64
C GLU A 140 -4.42 15.28 -2.59
N ASP A 141 -3.30 15.82 -2.12
CA ASP A 141 -2.12 16.02 -2.94
C ASP A 141 -1.46 14.69 -3.28
N MET A 142 -1.32 13.79 -2.31
CA MET A 142 -0.84 12.42 -2.58
C MET A 142 -1.74 11.71 -3.59
N TYR A 143 -3.07 11.84 -3.44
CA TYR A 143 -4.02 11.26 -4.39
C TYR A 143 -3.82 11.81 -5.80
N LYS A 144 -3.60 13.13 -5.96
CA LYS A 144 -3.31 13.73 -7.28
C LYS A 144 -2.02 13.19 -7.88
N GLU A 145 -0.96 13.00 -7.11
CA GLU A 145 0.29 12.41 -7.62
C GLU A 145 0.05 10.99 -8.14
N LEU A 146 -0.77 10.18 -7.45
CA LEU A 146 -1.18 8.86 -7.93
C LEU A 146 -2.02 8.94 -9.21
N LEU A 147 -2.91 9.94 -9.35
CA LEU A 147 -3.71 10.16 -10.56
C LEU A 147 -2.87 10.54 -11.78
N HIS A 148 -1.79 11.30 -11.57
CA HIS A 148 -0.90 11.73 -12.63
C HIS A 148 0.08 10.64 -13.06
N TRP A 149 0.15 9.52 -12.32
CA TRP A 149 0.89 8.35 -12.76
C TRP A 149 0.27 7.79 -14.05
N GLN A 150 0.94 8.07 -15.16
CA GLN A 150 0.71 7.36 -16.41
C GLN A 150 1.78 6.29 -16.52
N LYS A 151 1.37 5.04 -16.72
CA LYS A 151 2.31 3.99 -17.12
C LYS A 151 3.11 4.52 -18.30
N GLN A 152 4.41 4.71 -18.10
CA GLN A 152 5.31 5.00 -19.20
C GLN A 152 5.22 3.80 -20.14
N LEU A 153 4.51 3.95 -21.25
CA LEU A 153 4.55 2.97 -22.32
C LEU A 153 6.00 2.90 -22.75
N LYS A 154 6.71 1.85 -22.35
CA LYS A 154 8.00 1.51 -22.93
C LYS A 154 7.73 1.22 -24.41
N ILE A 155 7.92 2.23 -25.25
CA ILE A 155 8.05 2.03 -26.69
C ILE A 155 9.33 1.22 -26.84
N ALA A 156 9.16 -0.08 -27.08
CA ALA A 156 10.22 -0.99 -27.47
C ALA A 156 10.71 -0.67 -28.88
#